data_AF-A0A7W4K3S0-F1
#
_entry.id   AF-A0A7W4K3S0-F1
#
_cell.length_a   1.000
_cell.length_b   1.000
_cell.length_c   1.000
_cell.angle_alpha   90.00
_cell.angle_beta   90.00
_cell.angle_gamma   90.00
#
_symmetry.space_group_name_H-M   'P 1'
#
loop_
_entity.id
_entity.type
_entity.pdbx_description
1 polymer ?
#
loop_
_entity_poly.entity_id
_entity_poly.type
_entity_poly.pdbx_seq_one_letter_code
_entity_poly.pdbx_strand_id
1 'polypeptide(L)'
;MKALIGPNGRIWHRNSNEFLRYIGYFGDDFDPISYSIRNLGFAAIGMFARYTRVRFRPALFPKPCLQRVLEILLYHSPASIVLERAGTSFVPLEVLHNLNDAVARLRTLQEATPDEDMPSASPAIIRLSLDRLRDPKRASMRSAFETWKKARRYAKTHNVAQIAADPLFGGGGVAWMPGQDRCLIEAWPQTYGKYGKLPYDSLLGRDVRDLPDGRYLLPTTRSYFNVAHDQSPRLELIEALVTHPDGSRFWSRYERLLLPWRTSMSDTFVSSMPLLRLVRSL
;
A
#
# COMPACT_ATOMS: atom_id res chain seq x y z
N MET A 1 -1.63 -24.26 15.35
CA MET A 1 -2.06 -23.57 16.59
C MET A 1 -3.14 -22.54 16.26
N LYS A 2 -4.13 -22.33 17.13
CA LYS A 2 -5.25 -21.41 16.90
C LYS A 2 -5.51 -20.59 18.17
N ALA A 3 -5.09 -19.33 18.18
CA ALA A 3 -5.21 -18.42 19.32
C ALA A 3 -6.23 -17.31 19.04
N LEU A 4 -6.84 -16.79 20.10
CA LEU A 4 -7.68 -15.60 20.08
C LEU A 4 -7.07 -14.59 21.08
N ILE A 5 -6.93 -13.33 20.69
CA ILE A 5 -6.22 -12.31 21.46
C ILE A 5 -7.22 -11.20 21.76
N GLY A 6 -7.42 -10.92 23.04
CA GLY A 6 -8.34 -9.90 23.52
C GLY A 6 -7.81 -8.48 23.33
N PRO A 7 -8.68 -7.48 23.53
CA PRO A 7 -8.33 -6.06 23.39
C PRO A 7 -7.21 -5.62 24.36
N ASN A 8 -7.10 -6.30 25.51
CA ASN A 8 -6.05 -6.10 26.52
C ASN A 8 -4.74 -6.88 26.23
N GLY A 9 -4.65 -7.57 25.09
CA GLY A 9 -3.47 -8.39 24.74
C GLY A 9 -3.42 -9.76 25.45
N ARG A 10 -4.46 -10.15 26.20
CA ARG A 10 -4.57 -11.49 26.80
C ARG A 10 -4.91 -12.54 25.74
N ILE A 11 -4.31 -13.71 25.83
CA ILE A 11 -4.64 -14.86 24.96
C ILE A 11 -5.81 -15.63 25.58
N TRP A 12 -6.81 -15.90 24.76
CA TRP A 12 -8.03 -16.63 25.10
C TRP A 12 -8.05 -17.98 24.36
N HIS A 13 -8.46 -19.02 25.08
CA HIS A 13 -8.77 -20.31 24.49
C HIS A 13 -10.15 -20.26 23.82
N ARG A 14 -10.23 -20.78 22.61
CA ARG A 14 -11.48 -20.84 21.86
C ARG A 14 -12.47 -21.72 22.62
N ASN A 15 -13.67 -21.21 22.85
CA ASN A 15 -14.76 -21.89 23.56
C ASN A 15 -14.48 -22.19 25.05
N SER A 16 -13.53 -21.50 25.69
CA SER A 16 -13.42 -21.62 27.15
C SER A 16 -14.60 -20.94 27.84
N ASN A 17 -15.06 -21.52 28.97
CA ASN A 17 -16.09 -20.89 29.81
C ASN A 17 -15.69 -19.48 30.26
N GLU A 18 -14.39 -19.25 30.43
CA GLU A 18 -13.84 -17.93 30.75
C GLU A 18 -14.07 -16.92 29.63
N PHE A 19 -13.82 -17.32 28.38
CA PHE A 19 -14.05 -16.48 27.20
C PHE A 19 -15.56 -16.20 27.00
N LEU A 20 -16.41 -17.22 27.11
CA LEU A 20 -17.86 -17.06 26.98
C LEU A 20 -18.44 -16.13 28.07
N ARG A 21 -17.95 -16.25 29.31
CA ARG A 21 -18.26 -15.31 30.40
C ARG A 21 -17.80 -13.89 30.09
N TYR A 22 -16.60 -13.73 29.52
CA TYR A 22 -16.06 -12.41 29.18
C TYR A 22 -16.88 -11.69 28.12
N ILE A 23 -17.34 -12.41 27.08
CA ILE A 23 -18.19 -11.83 26.03
C ILE A 23 -19.66 -11.72 26.44
N GLY A 24 -20.04 -12.31 27.58
CA GLY A 24 -21.41 -12.27 28.12
C GLY A 24 -22.43 -13.07 27.32
N TYR A 25 -22.00 -14.10 26.58
CA TYR A 25 -22.87 -14.84 25.66
C TYR A 25 -22.65 -16.35 25.74
N PHE A 26 -23.74 -17.09 25.88
CA PHE A 26 -23.78 -18.55 26.11
C PHE A 26 -24.75 -19.28 25.17
N GLY A 27 -25.25 -18.62 24.12
CA GLY A 27 -26.12 -19.23 23.11
C GLY A 27 -25.31 -19.87 21.97
N ASP A 28 -25.97 -20.73 21.18
CA ASP A 28 -25.38 -21.42 20.01
C ASP A 28 -25.85 -20.84 18.67
N ASP A 29 -26.69 -19.80 18.67
CA ASP A 29 -27.27 -19.18 17.47
C ASP A 29 -26.30 -18.28 16.70
N PHE A 30 -25.05 -18.19 17.15
CA PHE A 30 -24.10 -17.20 16.67
C PHE A 30 -22.62 -17.61 16.82
N ASP A 31 -21.73 -17.12 15.94
CA ASP A 31 -20.28 -17.40 16.02
C ASP A 31 -19.57 -16.37 16.93
N PRO A 32 -19.27 -16.72 18.20
CA PRO A 32 -18.70 -15.79 19.17
C PRO A 32 -17.30 -15.30 18.77
N ILE A 33 -16.55 -16.09 18.00
CA ILE A 33 -15.21 -15.70 17.54
C ILE A 33 -15.34 -14.61 16.48
N SER A 34 -16.18 -14.82 15.48
CA SER A 34 -16.41 -13.81 14.44
C SER A 34 -16.96 -12.51 15.01
N TYR A 35 -17.83 -12.57 16.02
CA TYR A 35 -18.29 -11.39 16.77
C TYR A 35 -17.17 -10.61 17.41
N SER A 36 -16.34 -11.32 18.17
CA SER A 36 -15.36 -10.71 19.04
C SER A 36 -14.35 -9.94 18.20
N ILE A 37 -14.02 -10.49 17.04
CA ILE A 37 -13.18 -9.83 16.04
C ILE A 37 -13.87 -8.61 15.41
N ARG A 38 -15.16 -8.74 15.06
CA ARG A 38 -15.90 -7.69 14.35
C ARG A 38 -16.32 -6.53 15.25
N ASN A 39 -16.54 -6.77 16.54
CA ASN A 39 -17.25 -5.84 17.43
C ASN A 39 -16.53 -5.56 18.75
N LEU A 40 -15.64 -6.43 19.21
CA LEU A 40 -15.04 -6.33 20.56
C LEU A 40 -13.52 -6.08 20.54
N GLY A 41 -12.95 -5.84 19.36
CA GLY A 41 -11.52 -5.54 19.20
C GLY A 41 -10.58 -6.72 19.44
N PHE A 42 -11.05 -7.93 19.17
CA PHE A 42 -10.22 -9.12 19.20
C PHE A 42 -9.46 -9.33 17.87
N ALA A 43 -8.34 -10.04 17.95
CA ALA A 43 -7.66 -10.60 16.80
C ALA A 43 -7.51 -12.12 16.94
N ALA A 44 -7.68 -12.86 15.84
CA ALA A 44 -7.45 -14.30 15.81
C ALA A 44 -6.19 -14.62 15.02
N ILE A 45 -5.33 -15.47 15.58
CA ILE A 45 -4.16 -16.03 14.90
C ILE A 45 -4.38 -17.52 14.67
N GLY A 46 -4.25 -17.95 13.42
CA GLY A 46 -4.24 -19.35 13.01
C GLY A 46 -2.91 -19.69 12.35
N MET A 47 -2.13 -20.56 12.97
CA MET A 47 -0.89 -21.09 12.39
C MET A 47 -1.17 -22.39 11.66
N PHE A 48 -0.85 -22.41 10.38
CA PHE A 48 -0.94 -23.55 9.47
C PHE A 48 0.46 -23.92 8.99
N ALA A 49 0.61 -25.11 8.39
CA ALA A 49 1.91 -25.63 7.97
C ALA A 49 2.68 -24.70 7.00
N ARG A 50 1.98 -23.94 6.16
CA ARG A 50 2.59 -23.08 5.12
C ARG A 50 2.44 -21.58 5.37
N TYR A 51 1.57 -21.17 6.29
CA TYR A 51 1.29 -19.76 6.53
C TYR A 51 0.68 -19.53 7.91
N THR A 52 0.81 -18.31 8.42
CA THR A 52 0.09 -17.83 9.60
C THR A 52 -0.98 -16.83 9.18
N ARG A 53 -2.24 -17.08 9.53
CA ARG A 53 -3.36 -16.18 9.27
C ARG A 53 -3.63 -15.30 10.48
N VAL A 54 -3.76 -14.00 10.26
CA VAL A 54 -4.15 -13.02 11.27
C VAL A 54 -5.46 -12.39 10.81
N ARG A 55 -6.53 -12.61 11.57
CA ARG A 55 -7.86 -12.05 11.31
C ARG A 55 -8.19 -11.00 12.36
N PHE A 56 -8.52 -9.78 11.93
CA PHE A 56 -8.79 -8.65 12.82
C PHE A 56 -9.69 -7.62 12.13
N ARG A 57 -10.38 -6.76 12.88
CA ARG A 57 -11.02 -5.55 12.34
C ARG A 57 -10.09 -4.37 12.61
N PRO A 58 -9.46 -3.75 11.58
CA PRO A 58 -8.57 -2.60 11.78
C PRO A 58 -9.18 -1.51 12.65
N ALA A 59 -10.48 -1.22 12.43
CA ALA A 59 -11.23 -0.20 13.14
C ALA A 59 -11.28 -0.38 14.67
N LEU A 60 -11.19 -1.62 15.13
CA LEU A 60 -11.32 -1.97 16.54
C LEU A 60 -10.04 -2.61 17.08
N PHE A 61 -8.90 -2.52 16.39
CA PHE A 61 -7.70 -3.29 16.74
C PHE A 61 -6.81 -2.57 17.77
N PRO A 62 -6.90 -2.84 19.07
CA PRO A 62 -6.28 -1.99 20.09
C PRO A 62 -4.77 -2.24 20.19
N LYS A 63 -4.02 -1.23 20.65
CA LYS A 63 -2.54 -1.31 20.79
C LYS A 63 -2.06 -2.54 21.56
N PRO A 64 -2.63 -2.92 22.73
CA PRO A 64 -2.20 -4.11 23.46
C PRO A 64 -2.44 -5.41 22.68
N CYS A 65 -3.57 -5.49 21.95
CA CYS A 65 -3.88 -6.63 21.10
C CYS A 65 -2.88 -6.74 19.94
N LEU A 66 -2.60 -5.62 19.25
CA LEU A 66 -1.59 -5.58 18.19
C LEU A 66 -0.22 -6.00 18.71
N GLN A 67 0.22 -5.45 19.84
CA GLN A 67 1.51 -5.79 20.43
C GLN A 67 1.63 -7.30 20.64
N ARG A 68 0.62 -7.95 21.23
CA ARG A 68 0.61 -9.39 21.42
C ARG A 68 0.63 -10.16 20.11
N VAL A 69 -0.08 -9.70 19.09
CA VAL A 69 -0.04 -10.29 17.74
C VAL A 69 1.39 -10.23 17.19
N LEU A 70 2.05 -9.08 17.29
CA LEU A 70 3.41 -8.89 16.79
C LEU A 70 4.41 -9.78 17.56
N GLU A 71 4.30 -9.87 18.89
CA GLU A 71 5.12 -10.77 19.71
C GLU A 71 5.03 -12.22 19.23
N ILE A 72 3.81 -12.71 18.98
CA ILE A 72 3.59 -14.07 18.49
C ILE A 72 4.20 -14.26 17.10
N LEU A 73 4.02 -13.29 16.18
CA LEU A 73 4.58 -13.36 14.83
C LEU A 73 6.12 -13.31 14.84
N LEU A 74 6.72 -12.48 15.70
CA LEU A 74 8.17 -12.38 15.86
C LEU A 74 8.76 -13.67 16.42
N TYR A 75 8.13 -14.24 17.45
CA TYR A 75 8.58 -15.49 18.06
C TYR A 75 8.56 -16.67 17.07
N HIS A 76 7.47 -16.81 16.30
CA HIS A 76 7.31 -17.95 15.39
C HIS A 76 7.95 -17.73 14.01
N SER A 77 8.24 -16.48 13.65
CA SER A 77 8.87 -16.07 12.38
C SER A 77 8.35 -16.83 11.14
N PRO A 78 7.03 -16.80 10.87
CA PRO A 78 6.44 -17.58 9.78
C PRO A 78 6.90 -17.08 8.41
N ALA A 79 7.18 -18.01 7.49
CA ALA A 79 7.60 -17.71 6.12
C ALA A 79 6.52 -16.98 5.29
N SER A 80 5.25 -17.11 5.65
CA SER A 80 4.16 -16.42 4.98
C SER A 80 3.05 -16.07 5.97
N ILE A 81 2.54 -14.86 5.86
CA ILE A 81 1.52 -14.27 6.73
C ILE A 81 0.34 -13.84 5.87
N VAL A 82 -0.86 -14.27 6.25
CA VAL A 82 -2.11 -13.90 5.59
C VAL A 82 -2.87 -12.96 6.50
N LEU A 83 -3.07 -11.72 6.07
CA LEU A 83 -3.92 -10.77 6.79
C LEU A 83 -5.34 -10.83 6.22
N GLU A 84 -6.30 -11.00 7.12
CA GLU A 84 -7.73 -11.00 6.82
C GLU A 84 -8.41 -9.88 7.62
N ARG A 85 -8.97 -8.91 6.90
CA ARG A 85 -9.70 -7.81 7.54
C ARG A 85 -11.16 -8.20 7.67
N ALA A 86 -11.67 -8.23 8.90
CA ALA A 86 -13.07 -8.46 9.19
C ALA A 86 -13.85 -7.14 9.11
N GLY A 87 -15.06 -7.18 8.55
CA GLY A 87 -16.01 -6.05 8.56
C GLY A 87 -16.32 -5.40 7.21
N THR A 88 -15.51 -5.65 6.17
CA THR A 88 -15.76 -5.10 4.82
C THR A 88 -15.94 -6.24 3.82
N SER A 89 -17.07 -6.26 3.11
CA SER A 89 -17.45 -7.35 2.20
C SER A 89 -16.50 -7.56 1.00
N PHE A 90 -15.55 -6.63 0.79
CA PHE A 90 -14.74 -6.56 -0.43
C PHE A 90 -13.23 -6.53 -0.24
N VAL A 91 -12.71 -6.80 0.97
CA VAL A 91 -11.26 -6.78 1.18
C VAL A 91 -10.61 -8.13 0.81
N PRO A 92 -9.63 -8.14 -0.12
CA PRO A 92 -8.90 -9.35 -0.46
C PRO A 92 -8.02 -9.82 0.71
N LEU A 93 -7.78 -11.13 0.79
CA LEU A 93 -6.76 -11.69 1.68
C LEU A 93 -5.39 -11.16 1.26
N GLU A 94 -4.65 -10.58 2.20
CA GLU A 94 -3.32 -10.05 1.91
C GLU A 94 -2.26 -11.08 2.27
N VAL A 95 -1.51 -11.57 1.29
CA VAL A 95 -0.42 -12.51 1.51
C VAL A 95 0.90 -11.76 1.54
N LEU A 96 1.62 -11.87 2.66
CA LEU A 96 2.90 -11.23 2.92
C LEU A 96 3.95 -12.32 3.17
N HIS A 97 5.05 -12.29 2.42
CA HIS A 97 6.13 -13.28 2.54
C HIS A 97 7.30 -12.79 3.40
N ASN A 98 7.10 -11.71 4.15
CA ASN A 98 8.12 -11.08 4.97
C ASN A 98 7.47 -10.50 6.24
N LEU A 99 8.07 -10.84 7.37
CA LEU A 99 7.61 -10.46 8.70
C LEU A 99 7.65 -8.95 8.95
N ASN A 100 8.69 -8.24 8.50
CA ASN A 100 8.80 -6.79 8.64
C ASN A 100 7.67 -6.08 7.89
N ASP A 101 7.29 -6.59 6.73
CA ASP A 101 6.17 -6.05 5.96
C ASP A 101 4.83 -6.31 6.65
N ALA A 102 4.67 -7.48 7.28
CA ALA A 102 3.50 -7.77 8.09
C ALA A 102 3.41 -6.84 9.31
N VAL A 103 4.52 -6.59 10.00
CA VAL A 103 4.59 -5.67 11.14
C VAL A 103 4.21 -4.25 10.70
N ALA A 104 4.84 -3.72 9.64
CA ALA A 104 4.56 -2.38 9.13
C ALA A 104 3.11 -2.25 8.66
N ARG A 105 2.58 -3.27 7.99
CA ARG A 105 1.21 -3.31 7.50
C ARG A 105 0.19 -3.34 8.64
N LEU A 106 0.41 -4.17 9.66
CA LEU A 106 -0.48 -4.25 10.82
C LEU A 106 -0.54 -2.93 11.60
N ARG A 107 0.61 -2.24 11.77
CA ARG A 107 0.67 -0.92 12.39
C ARG A 107 -0.08 0.13 11.57
N THR A 108 0.16 0.16 10.26
CA THR A 108 -0.54 1.11 9.36
C THR A 108 -2.05 0.89 9.39
N LEU A 109 -2.49 -0.37 9.38
CA LEU A 109 -3.91 -0.69 9.44
C LEU A 109 -4.54 -0.32 10.79
N GLN A 110 -3.81 -0.41 11.90
CA GLN A 110 -4.29 0.06 13.20
C GLN A 110 -4.40 1.59 13.25
N GLU A 111 -3.40 2.32 12.74
CA GLU A 111 -3.35 3.78 12.78
C GLU A 111 -4.40 4.44 11.87
N ALA A 112 -4.84 3.74 10.84
CA ALA A 112 -5.98 4.16 10.02
C ALA A 112 -7.32 3.82 10.72
N THR A 113 -7.92 4.76 11.46
CA THR A 113 -9.28 4.62 12.04
C THR A 113 -10.08 5.93 12.02
N PRO A 114 -11.45 5.94 11.88
CA PRO A 114 -12.39 4.81 11.76
C PRO A 114 -13.41 4.90 10.59
N ASP A 115 -14.16 3.79 10.42
CA ASP A 115 -15.50 3.63 9.86
C ASP A 115 -16.02 4.67 8.83
N GLU A 116 -15.99 4.30 7.55
CA GLU A 116 -17.20 4.40 6.75
C GLU A 116 -17.43 3.00 6.16
N ASP A 117 -18.69 2.57 6.04
CA ASP A 117 -19.09 1.44 5.20
C ASP A 117 -18.72 1.64 3.71
N MET A 118 -18.04 2.75 3.41
CA MET A 118 -17.39 3.08 2.16
C MET A 118 -15.87 2.84 2.29
N PRO A 119 -15.23 2.09 1.38
CA PRO A 119 -13.77 2.13 1.28
C PRO A 119 -13.34 3.60 1.23
N SER A 120 -12.53 4.03 2.22
CA SER A 120 -11.98 5.38 2.25
C SER A 120 -11.52 5.75 0.85
N ALA A 121 -12.12 6.80 0.27
CA ALA A 121 -11.79 7.24 -1.09
C ALA A 121 -10.33 7.72 -1.19
N SER A 122 -9.69 7.98 -0.04
CA SER A 122 -8.30 8.34 0.05
C SER A 122 -7.41 7.09 -0.07
N PRO A 123 -6.38 7.11 -0.91
CA PRO A 123 -5.48 5.98 -1.08
C PRO A 123 -4.65 5.75 0.19
N ALA A 124 -4.48 4.49 0.58
CA ALA A 124 -3.51 4.09 1.59
C ALA A 124 -2.12 4.01 0.95
N ILE A 125 -1.19 4.85 1.40
CA ILE A 125 0.18 4.94 0.88
C ILE A 125 1.15 4.51 1.98
N ILE A 126 1.75 3.33 1.83
CA ILE A 126 2.69 2.76 2.80
C ILE A 126 4.11 2.89 2.27
N ARG A 127 4.99 3.52 3.04
CA ARG A 127 6.44 3.50 2.74
C ARG A 127 7.00 2.11 3.02
N LEU A 128 7.69 1.54 2.03
CA LEU A 128 8.34 0.25 2.12
C LEU A 128 9.87 0.42 2.24
N SER A 129 10.55 -0.58 2.80
CA SER A 129 12.01 -0.62 2.75
C SER A 129 12.50 -0.84 1.31
N LEU A 130 13.57 -0.14 0.93
CA LEU A 130 14.26 -0.34 -0.36
C LEU A 130 14.94 -1.71 -0.44
N ASP A 131 15.21 -2.39 0.68
CA ASP A 131 15.75 -3.75 0.68
C ASP A 131 14.83 -4.75 -0.02
N ARG A 132 13.53 -4.43 -0.15
CA ARG A 132 12.58 -5.26 -0.90
C ARG A 132 12.95 -5.39 -2.38
N LEU A 133 13.75 -4.47 -2.94
CA LEU A 133 14.26 -4.56 -4.30
C LEU A 133 15.19 -5.77 -4.53
N ARG A 134 15.68 -6.42 -3.45
CA ARG A 134 16.43 -7.68 -3.56
C ARG A 134 15.57 -8.85 -4.04
N ASP A 135 14.25 -8.81 -3.82
CA ASP A 135 13.30 -9.82 -4.26
C ASP A 135 13.28 -9.92 -5.81
N PRO A 136 13.43 -11.12 -6.40
CA PRO A 136 13.35 -11.32 -7.86
C PRO A 136 12.08 -10.75 -8.50
N LYS A 137 10.94 -10.73 -7.79
CA LYS A 137 9.67 -10.14 -8.28
C LYS A 137 9.75 -8.64 -8.53
N ARG A 138 10.82 -7.97 -8.07
CA ARG A 138 11.06 -6.52 -8.22
C ARG A 138 12.30 -6.24 -9.06
N ALA A 139 12.75 -7.20 -9.87
CA ALA A 139 13.96 -7.07 -10.66
C ALA A 139 13.97 -5.82 -11.57
N SER A 140 12.83 -5.46 -12.19
CA SER A 140 12.71 -4.25 -13.01
C SER A 140 12.96 -2.97 -12.21
N MET A 141 12.27 -2.81 -11.07
CA MET A 141 12.48 -1.66 -10.17
C MET A 141 13.90 -1.62 -9.61
N ARG A 142 14.51 -2.78 -9.32
CA ARG A 142 15.91 -2.86 -8.91
C ARG A 142 16.84 -2.35 -10.01
N SER A 143 16.67 -2.79 -11.25
CA SER A 143 17.49 -2.33 -12.37
C SER A 143 17.40 -0.82 -12.57
N ALA A 144 16.18 -0.26 -12.49
CA ALA A 144 15.97 1.18 -12.57
C ALA A 144 16.64 1.93 -11.40
N PHE A 145 16.56 1.39 -10.19
CA PHE A 145 17.23 1.93 -9.00
C PHE A 145 18.76 1.95 -9.13
N GLU A 146 19.35 0.88 -9.65
CA GLU A 146 20.80 0.81 -9.90
C GLU A 146 21.23 1.78 -11.00
N THR A 147 20.46 1.92 -12.08
CA THR A 147 20.76 2.90 -13.14
C THR A 147 20.69 4.33 -12.62
N TRP A 148 19.69 4.66 -11.81
CA TRP A 148 19.61 5.97 -11.15
C TRP A 148 20.80 6.25 -10.22
N LYS A 149 21.24 5.23 -9.45
CA LYS A 149 22.46 5.34 -8.64
C LYS A 149 23.71 5.57 -9.49
N LYS A 150 23.86 4.84 -10.60
CA LYS A 150 24.98 5.00 -11.54
C LYS A 150 25.00 6.40 -12.17
N ALA A 151 23.84 6.96 -12.49
CA ALA A 151 23.69 8.32 -12.98
C ALA A 151 23.93 9.39 -11.90
N ARG A 152 24.27 9.01 -10.65
CA ARG A 152 24.50 9.91 -9.51
C ARG A 152 23.35 10.90 -9.31
N ARG A 153 22.11 10.47 -9.58
CA ARG A 153 20.88 11.27 -9.44
C ARG A 153 20.82 12.50 -10.36
N TYR A 154 21.64 12.54 -11.41
CA TYR A 154 21.72 13.67 -12.33
C TYR A 154 21.33 13.26 -13.74
N ALA A 155 20.58 14.11 -14.42
CA ALA A 155 20.23 13.95 -15.82
C ALA A 155 20.31 15.31 -16.52
N LYS A 156 20.92 15.40 -17.69
CA LYS A 156 20.85 16.65 -18.47
C LYS A 156 19.41 16.85 -18.96
N THR A 157 18.96 18.08 -19.20
CA THR A 157 17.59 18.38 -19.62
C THR A 157 17.17 17.62 -20.88
N HIS A 158 18.07 17.46 -21.86
CA HIS A 158 17.79 16.64 -23.06
C HIS A 158 17.64 15.14 -22.78
N ASN A 159 18.13 14.65 -21.64
CA ASN A 159 17.98 13.25 -21.23
C ASN A 159 16.62 12.99 -20.59
N VAL A 160 15.85 14.02 -20.21
CA VAL A 160 14.55 13.86 -19.53
C VAL A 160 13.58 13.09 -20.43
N ALA A 161 13.47 13.50 -21.70
CA ALA A 161 12.65 12.81 -22.69
C ALA A 161 13.14 11.37 -22.95
N GLN A 162 14.45 11.12 -22.91
CA GLN A 162 15.01 9.78 -23.06
C GLN A 162 14.69 8.89 -21.85
N ILE A 163 14.81 9.41 -20.62
CA ILE A 163 14.47 8.70 -19.39
C ILE A 163 12.96 8.42 -19.33
N ALA A 164 12.14 9.36 -19.77
CA ALA A 164 10.69 9.21 -19.93
C ALA A 164 10.32 8.09 -20.91
N ALA A 165 11.04 7.99 -22.03
CA ALA A 165 10.78 6.97 -23.05
C ALA A 165 11.40 5.60 -22.71
N ASP A 166 12.35 5.53 -21.77
CA ASP A 166 13.09 4.32 -21.46
C ASP A 166 12.21 3.28 -20.71
N PRO A 167 11.99 2.08 -21.31
CA PRO A 167 11.22 1.01 -20.69
C PRO A 167 11.79 0.54 -19.34
N LEU A 168 13.08 0.78 -19.07
CA LEU A 168 13.73 0.45 -17.80
C LEU A 168 13.07 1.16 -16.62
N PHE A 169 12.65 2.41 -16.82
CA PHE A 169 11.87 3.15 -15.83
C PHE A 169 10.38 2.77 -15.92
N GLY A 170 10.07 1.56 -16.41
CA GLY A 170 8.74 0.95 -16.44
C GLY A 170 7.82 1.50 -17.53
N GLY A 171 8.40 2.13 -18.57
CA GLY A 171 7.68 3.06 -19.44
C GLY A 171 7.04 4.18 -18.64
N GLY A 172 7.59 4.50 -17.47
CA GLY A 172 6.94 5.12 -16.32
C GLY A 172 6.66 6.60 -16.47
N GLY A 173 5.71 7.07 -15.66
CA GLY A 173 5.32 8.46 -15.66
C GLY A 173 6.47 9.31 -15.15
N VAL A 174 6.79 10.38 -15.88
CA VAL A 174 7.73 11.39 -15.45
C VAL A 174 6.95 12.61 -15.04
N ALA A 175 7.16 13.03 -13.79
CA ALA A 175 6.61 14.26 -13.27
C ALA A 175 7.71 15.33 -13.22
N TRP A 176 7.55 16.40 -14.00
CA TRP A 176 8.42 17.57 -13.97
C TRP A 176 7.97 18.52 -12.87
N MET A 177 8.95 19.00 -12.10
CA MET A 177 8.70 19.88 -10.95
C MET A 177 9.38 21.24 -11.17
N PRO A 178 8.85 22.10 -12.07
CA PRO A 178 9.45 23.40 -12.34
C PRO A 178 9.33 24.27 -11.08
N GLY A 179 10.46 24.69 -10.51
CA GLY A 179 10.46 25.48 -9.28
C GLY A 179 9.80 24.80 -8.07
N GLN A 180 9.53 23.49 -8.12
CA GLN A 180 8.85 22.71 -7.07
C GLN A 180 7.38 23.07 -6.75
N ASP A 181 6.75 23.99 -7.49
CA ASP A 181 5.37 24.45 -7.22
C ASP A 181 4.29 23.71 -8.02
N ARG A 182 4.71 23.07 -9.12
CA ARG A 182 3.84 22.35 -10.04
C ARG A 182 4.37 20.95 -10.25
N CYS A 183 3.47 20.03 -10.56
CA CYS A 183 3.80 18.65 -10.91
C CYS A 183 3.23 18.41 -12.31
N LEU A 184 4.05 18.60 -13.33
CA LEU A 184 3.63 18.47 -14.73
C LEU A 184 3.88 17.06 -15.24
N ILE A 185 2.96 16.52 -16.01
CA ILE A 185 3.09 15.19 -16.59
C ILE A 185 3.95 15.30 -17.86
N GLU A 186 5.21 14.88 -17.82
CA GLU A 186 6.08 14.83 -19.01
C GLU A 186 5.95 13.51 -19.77
N ALA A 187 5.66 12.45 -19.03
CA ALA A 187 5.39 11.14 -19.60
C ALA A 187 4.38 10.41 -18.74
N TRP A 188 3.66 9.48 -19.37
CA TRP A 188 2.67 8.64 -18.71
C TRP A 188 3.16 7.18 -18.66
N PRO A 189 2.91 6.43 -17.57
CA PRO A 189 3.31 5.04 -17.51
C PRO A 189 2.66 4.22 -18.64
N GLN A 190 3.44 3.70 -19.59
CA GLN A 190 2.96 2.82 -20.67
C GLN A 190 2.32 1.52 -20.15
N THR A 191 2.68 1.14 -18.92
CA THR A 191 2.05 0.03 -18.17
C THR A 191 0.58 0.29 -17.84
N TYR A 192 0.13 1.54 -17.83
CA TYR A 192 -1.28 1.92 -17.81
C TYR A 192 -1.71 2.28 -19.22
N GLY A 193 -2.20 1.29 -19.99
CA GLY A 193 -2.55 1.48 -21.40
C GLY A 193 -3.57 2.59 -21.67
N LYS A 194 -4.40 2.97 -20.67
CA LYS A 194 -5.35 4.10 -20.71
C LYS A 194 -5.64 4.63 -19.30
N TYR A 195 -6.01 5.90 -19.18
CA TYR A 195 -6.68 6.43 -18.00
C TYR A 195 -8.18 6.64 -18.33
N GLY A 196 -8.96 5.58 -18.13
CA GLY A 196 -10.34 5.51 -18.59
C GLY A 196 -10.41 5.53 -20.13
N LYS A 197 -11.16 6.49 -20.69
CA LYS A 197 -11.29 6.67 -22.15
C LYS A 197 -10.36 7.73 -22.74
N LEU A 198 -9.61 8.47 -21.90
CA LEU A 198 -8.71 9.52 -22.37
C LEU A 198 -7.39 8.92 -22.88
N PRO A 199 -6.90 9.33 -24.06
CA PRO A 199 -5.55 9.00 -24.51
C PRO A 199 -4.54 9.72 -23.62
N TYR A 200 -3.45 9.04 -23.25
CA TYR A 200 -2.45 9.59 -22.32
C TYR A 200 -1.74 10.84 -22.87
N ASP A 201 -1.60 10.96 -24.19
CA ASP A 201 -1.00 12.14 -24.84
C ASP A 201 -1.77 13.42 -24.49
N SER A 202 -3.08 13.32 -24.24
CA SER A 202 -3.90 14.47 -23.82
C SER A 202 -3.61 14.96 -22.40
N LEU A 203 -2.86 14.19 -21.62
CA LEU A 203 -2.48 14.49 -20.24
C LEU A 203 -1.09 15.12 -20.14
N LEU A 204 -0.26 15.04 -21.19
CA LEU A 204 1.09 15.60 -21.18
C LEU A 204 1.06 17.12 -21.01
N GLY A 205 1.99 17.66 -20.22
CA GLY A 205 2.08 19.08 -19.86
C GLY A 205 1.02 19.58 -18.87
N ARG A 206 0.00 18.77 -18.55
CA ARG A 206 -1.00 19.13 -17.52
C ARG A 206 -0.40 19.02 -16.13
N ASP A 207 -0.91 19.84 -15.22
CA ASP A 207 -0.64 19.65 -13.81
C ASP A 207 -1.40 18.41 -13.32
N VAL A 208 -0.78 17.58 -12.49
CA VAL A 208 -1.45 16.39 -11.90
C VAL A 208 -2.70 16.78 -11.10
N ARG A 209 -2.76 18.02 -10.60
CA ARG A 209 -3.94 18.59 -9.93
C ARG A 209 -5.15 18.77 -10.86
N ASP A 210 -4.95 18.86 -12.18
CA ASP A 210 -5.99 19.07 -13.19
C ASP A 210 -6.63 17.75 -13.66
N LEU A 211 -6.16 16.62 -13.15
CA LEU A 211 -6.69 15.30 -13.49
C LEU A 211 -7.99 15.00 -12.69
N PRO A 212 -8.93 14.22 -13.27
CA PRO A 212 -10.31 14.17 -12.79
C PRO A 212 -10.53 13.39 -11.48
N ASP A 213 -9.59 12.55 -11.04
CA ASP A 213 -9.65 11.86 -9.74
C ASP A 213 -8.74 12.52 -8.70
N GLY A 214 -9.10 13.74 -8.30
CA GLY A 214 -8.34 14.48 -7.29
C GLY A 214 -8.21 13.75 -5.94
N ARG A 215 -9.17 12.89 -5.58
CA ARG A 215 -9.14 12.14 -4.31
C ARG A 215 -8.03 11.10 -4.29
N TYR A 216 -7.82 10.40 -5.39
CA TYR A 216 -6.69 9.49 -5.57
C TYR A 216 -5.38 10.24 -5.88
N LEU A 217 -5.44 11.25 -6.74
CA LEU A 217 -4.24 11.87 -7.33
C LEU A 217 -3.57 12.85 -6.37
N LEU A 218 -4.30 13.67 -5.61
CA LEU A 218 -3.66 14.64 -4.70
C LEU A 218 -2.78 13.97 -3.64
N PRO A 219 -3.24 12.92 -2.90
CA PRO A 219 -2.39 12.27 -1.90
C PRO A 219 -1.22 11.53 -2.53
N THR A 220 -1.42 10.89 -3.69
CA THR A 220 -0.33 10.19 -4.39
C THR A 220 0.67 11.15 -5.02
N THR A 221 0.27 12.37 -5.39
CA THR A 221 1.16 13.41 -5.93
C THR A 221 2.06 14.00 -4.85
N ARG A 222 1.58 14.10 -3.60
CA ARG A 222 2.38 14.58 -2.46
C ARG A 222 3.70 13.83 -2.29
N SER A 223 3.73 12.53 -2.58
CA SER A 223 4.98 11.76 -2.53
C SER A 223 6.01 12.20 -3.59
N TYR A 224 5.58 12.70 -4.75
CA TYR A 224 6.50 13.26 -5.75
C TYR A 224 7.17 14.53 -5.24
N PHE A 225 6.38 15.45 -4.66
CA PHE A 225 6.92 16.66 -4.02
C PHE A 225 7.91 16.31 -2.91
N ASN A 226 7.54 15.40 -2.00
CA ASN A 226 8.42 14.98 -0.91
C ASN A 226 9.73 14.36 -1.42
N VAL A 227 9.66 13.48 -2.43
CA VAL A 227 10.83 12.83 -3.01
C VAL A 227 11.72 13.82 -3.77
N ALA A 228 11.11 14.77 -4.48
CA ALA A 228 11.81 15.86 -5.15
C ALA A 228 12.51 16.79 -4.13
N HIS A 229 11.87 17.08 -3.00
CA HIS A 229 12.45 17.90 -1.93
C HIS A 229 13.60 17.16 -1.21
N ASP A 230 13.33 15.94 -0.71
CA ASP A 230 14.27 15.15 0.08
C ASP A 230 15.43 14.58 -0.74
N GLN A 231 15.31 14.60 -2.08
CA GLN A 231 16.27 14.04 -3.04
C GLN A 231 16.66 12.59 -2.71
N SER A 232 15.66 11.86 -2.19
CA SER A 232 15.81 10.52 -1.64
C SER A 232 14.80 9.56 -2.28
N PRO A 233 15.24 8.37 -2.74
CA PRO A 233 14.40 7.40 -3.42
C PRO A 233 13.38 6.80 -2.45
N ARG A 234 12.20 6.47 -2.95
CA ARG A 234 11.11 5.96 -2.12
C ARG A 234 10.37 4.82 -2.78
N LEU A 235 10.27 3.69 -2.09
CA LEU A 235 9.38 2.60 -2.46
C LEU A 235 8.09 2.72 -1.67
N GLU A 236 6.96 2.63 -2.35
CA GLU A 236 5.63 2.72 -1.74
C GLU A 236 4.77 1.53 -2.15
N LEU A 237 3.89 1.09 -1.26
CA LEU A 237 2.72 0.28 -1.58
C LEU A 237 1.50 1.19 -1.55
N ILE A 238 0.77 1.24 -2.66
CA ILE A 238 -0.45 2.02 -2.79
C ILE A 238 -1.62 1.07 -2.91
N GLU A 239 -2.63 1.34 -2.12
CA GLU A 239 -3.96 0.75 -2.27
C GLU A 239 -4.97 1.87 -2.42
N ALA A 240 -5.72 1.84 -3.50
CA ALA A 240 -6.62 2.91 -3.86
C ALA A 240 -7.89 2.38 -4.49
N LEU A 241 -9.00 3.04 -4.20
CA LEU A 241 -10.16 3.03 -5.05
C LEU A 241 -9.96 4.12 -6.11
N VAL A 242 -9.76 3.73 -7.36
CA VAL A 242 -9.56 4.67 -8.47
C VAL A 242 -10.87 4.85 -9.21
N THR A 243 -11.21 6.11 -9.49
CA THR A 243 -12.40 6.49 -10.26
C THR A 243 -11.97 6.92 -11.65
N HIS A 244 -12.53 6.26 -12.67
CA HIS A 244 -12.35 6.68 -14.05
C HIS A 244 -13.18 7.93 -14.38
N PRO A 245 -12.84 8.66 -15.46
CA PRO A 245 -13.63 9.80 -15.92
C PRO A 245 -15.11 9.49 -16.21
N ASP A 246 -15.44 8.23 -16.55
CA ASP A 246 -16.81 7.78 -16.78
C ASP A 246 -17.56 7.38 -15.50
N GLY A 247 -16.95 7.59 -14.33
CA GLY A 247 -17.53 7.27 -13.02
C GLY A 247 -17.35 5.82 -12.59
N SER A 248 -16.88 4.92 -13.47
CA SER A 248 -16.58 3.54 -13.08
C SER A 248 -15.43 3.51 -12.07
N ARG A 249 -15.48 2.55 -11.14
CA ARG A 249 -14.50 2.43 -10.06
C ARG A 249 -13.83 1.07 -10.08
N PHE A 250 -12.55 1.05 -9.75
CA PHE A 250 -11.83 -0.19 -9.55
C PHE A 250 -10.90 -0.07 -8.35
N TRP A 251 -10.70 -1.19 -7.67
CA TRP A 251 -9.72 -1.28 -6.61
C TRP A 251 -8.37 -1.65 -7.21
N SER A 252 -7.34 -0.90 -6.87
CA SER A 252 -5.97 -1.12 -7.30
C SER A 252 -5.04 -1.28 -6.11
N ARG A 253 -4.15 -2.27 -6.20
CA ARG A 253 -2.98 -2.40 -5.34
C ARG A 253 -1.73 -2.54 -6.17
N TYR A 254 -0.77 -1.68 -5.93
CA TYR A 254 0.50 -1.69 -6.66
C TYR A 254 1.62 -1.15 -5.79
N GLU A 255 2.83 -1.57 -6.07
CA GLU A 255 4.02 -0.91 -5.52
C GLU A 255 4.48 0.14 -6.53
N ARG A 256 5.07 1.24 -6.08
CA ARG A 256 5.78 2.16 -6.97
C ARG A 256 7.12 2.56 -6.39
N LEU A 257 8.13 2.62 -7.24
CA LEU A 257 9.42 3.20 -6.92
C LEU A 257 9.48 4.61 -7.49
N LEU A 258 9.73 5.60 -6.63
CA LEU A 258 9.93 7.01 -6.98
C LEU A 258 11.42 7.34 -6.91
N LEU A 259 11.97 7.89 -7.98
CA LEU A 259 13.37 8.29 -8.07
C LEU A 259 13.47 9.77 -8.47
N PRO A 260 14.04 10.63 -7.62
CA PRO A 260 14.23 12.05 -7.92
C PRO A 260 15.50 12.28 -8.74
N TRP A 261 15.42 13.14 -9.74
CA TRP A 261 16.51 13.50 -10.64
C TRP A 261 16.74 15.00 -10.62
N ARG A 262 18.01 15.40 -10.59
CA ARG A 262 18.42 16.80 -10.74
C ARG A 262 18.79 17.07 -12.19
N THR A 263 18.38 18.21 -12.73
CA THR A 263 18.74 18.61 -14.10
C THR A 263 19.56 19.89 -14.20
N SER A 264 19.23 20.86 -13.36
CA SER A 264 19.93 22.13 -13.17
C SER A 264 19.92 22.47 -11.67
N MET A 265 20.33 23.69 -11.28
CA MET A 265 20.34 24.11 -9.88
C MET A 265 18.94 24.11 -9.22
N SER A 266 17.87 24.37 -9.99
CA SER A 266 16.49 24.49 -9.47
C SER A 266 15.55 23.38 -9.92
N ASP A 267 15.85 22.72 -11.03
CA ASP A 267 14.87 21.87 -11.69
C ASP A 267 15.06 20.40 -11.34
N THR A 268 13.98 19.80 -10.86
CA THR A 268 13.91 18.38 -10.50
C THR A 268 12.78 17.72 -11.29
N PHE A 269 12.98 16.45 -11.63
CA PHE A 269 11.88 15.60 -12.04
C PHE A 269 11.91 14.28 -11.28
N VAL A 270 10.79 13.58 -11.26
CA VAL A 270 10.67 12.30 -10.57
C VAL A 270 10.18 11.26 -11.57
N SER A 271 10.96 10.19 -11.73
CA SER A 271 10.50 9.00 -12.45
C SER A 271 9.75 8.07 -11.49
N SER A 272 8.57 7.60 -11.90
CA SER A 272 7.74 6.69 -11.12
C SER A 272 7.55 5.35 -11.84
N MET A 273 7.98 4.28 -11.20
CA MET A 273 7.93 2.92 -11.75
C MET A 273 6.90 2.09 -10.99
N PRO A 274 5.67 1.96 -11.52
CA PRO A 274 4.64 1.14 -10.89
C PRO A 274 4.88 -0.35 -11.17
N LEU A 275 4.54 -1.19 -10.19
CA LEU A 275 4.44 -2.64 -10.29
C LEU A 275 3.06 -3.06 -9.78
N LEU A 276 2.14 -3.32 -10.70
CA LEU A 276 0.79 -3.77 -10.39
C LEU A 276 0.81 -5.12 -9.67
N ARG A 277 0.05 -5.22 -8.59
CA ARG A 277 -0.12 -6.46 -7.81
C ARG A 277 -1.53 -7.04 -7.96
N LEU A 278 -2.54 -6.18 -7.94
CA LEU A 278 -3.93 -6.58 -8.12
C LEU A 278 -4.76 -5.42 -8.68
N VAL A 279 -5.64 -5.73 -9.62
CA VAL A 279 -6.67 -4.84 -10.15
C VAL A 279 -7.99 -5.59 -10.10
N ARG A 280 -9.04 -5.00 -9.53
CA ARG A 280 -10.38 -5.58 -9.51
C ARG A 280 -11.41 -4.50 -9.85
N SER A 281 -12.17 -4.72 -10.92
CA SER A 281 -13.35 -3.91 -11.23
C SER A 281 -14.42 -4.09 -10.16
N LEU A 282 -15.10 -3.01 -9.79
CA LEU A 282 -16.25 -3.03 -8.89
C LEU A 282 -17.55 -3.02 -9.69
#